data_AF-A0A511WXD6-F1
#
_entry.id   AF-A0A511WXD6-F1
#
_cell.length_a   1.000
_cell.length_b   1.000
_cell.length_c   1.000
_cell.angle_alpha   90.00
_cell.angle_beta   90.00
_cell.angle_gamma   90.00
#
_symmetry.space_group_name_H-M   'P 1'
#
loop_
_entity.id
_entity.type
_entity.pdbx_description
1 polymer ?
#
loop_
_entity_poly.entity_id
_entity_poly.type
_entity_poly.pdbx_seq_one_letter_code
_entity_poly.pdbx_strand_id
1 'polypeptide(L)'
;MANKLFKNIIIGLVVISILGMAAIIYILWNQDDPNRALTIDEQIKFSYTTESINIDLSDKRYAQLQFNMITDSADAKEEVEKRMFQFRNILIKQTVEMDSSMLQNDLTGFENQLKDEMNTLMQEGEITDIYLISKIVQ
;
A
#
# COMPACT_ATOMS: atom_id res chain seq x y z
N MET A 1 3.09 35.86 -44.54
CA MET A 1 2.73 34.45 -44.23
C MET A 1 3.03 34.05 -42.77
N ALA A 2 4.07 34.58 -42.12
CA ALA A 2 4.44 34.25 -40.73
C ALA A 2 3.34 34.48 -39.67
N ASN A 3 2.53 35.55 -39.78
CA ASN A 3 1.50 35.87 -38.78
C ASN A 3 0.34 34.86 -38.71
N LYS A 4 0.01 34.19 -39.84
CA LYS A 4 -1.03 33.15 -39.86
C LYS A 4 -0.54 31.85 -39.25
N LEU A 5 0.73 31.48 -39.51
CA LEU A 5 1.35 30.30 -38.91
C LEU A 5 1.54 30.48 -37.40
N PHE A 6 2.01 31.65 -36.96
CA PHE A 6 2.16 31.97 -35.54
C PHE A 6 0.82 31.96 -34.80
N LYS A 7 -0.23 32.53 -35.41
CA LYS A 7 -1.60 32.49 -34.88
C LYS A 7 -2.12 31.05 -34.74
N ASN A 8 -1.86 30.18 -35.72
CA ASN A 8 -2.31 28.79 -35.68
C ASN A 8 -1.57 27.96 -34.60
N ILE A 9 -0.28 28.22 -34.38
CA ILE A 9 0.48 27.59 -33.29
C ILE A 9 -0.06 28.01 -31.93
N ILE A 10 -0.34 29.31 -31.73
CA ILE A 10 -0.92 29.81 -30.48
C ILE A 10 -2.31 29.20 -30.24
N ILE A 11 -3.17 29.13 -31.27
CA ILE A 11 -4.48 28.50 -31.15
C ILE A 11 -4.35 27.02 -30.80
N GLY A 12 -3.43 26.29 -31.45
CA GLY A 12 -3.17 24.88 -31.12
C GLY A 12 -2.72 24.68 -29.67
N LEU A 13 -1.82 25.54 -29.19
CA LEU A 13 -1.33 25.48 -27.82
C LEU A 13 -2.44 25.75 -26.80
N VAL A 14 -3.30 26.75 -27.05
CA VAL A 14 -4.46 27.05 -26.21
C VAL A 14 -5.44 25.87 -26.16
N VAL A 15 -5.72 25.23 -27.30
CA VAL A 15 -6.61 24.05 -27.35
C VAL A 15 -6.04 22.89 -26.54
N ILE A 16 -4.74 22.60 -26.68
CA ILE A 16 -4.08 21.54 -25.90
C ILE A 16 -4.10 21.87 -24.41
N SER A 17 -3.87 23.13 -24.03
CA SER A 17 -3.96 23.57 -22.62
C SER A 17 -5.36 23.40 -22.04
N ILE A 18 -6.41 23.71 -22.80
CA ILE A 18 -7.81 23.54 -22.35
C ILE A 18 -8.13 22.05 -22.15
N LEU A 19 -7.70 21.19 -23.08
CA LEU A 19 -7.88 19.74 -22.97
C LEU A 19 -7.12 19.17 -21.76
N GLY A 20 -5.89 19.63 -21.53
CA GLY A 20 -5.11 19.26 -20.34
C GLY A 20 -5.80 19.67 -19.04
N MET A 21 -6.32 20.90 -18.98
CA MET A 21 -7.07 21.39 -17.81
C MET A 21 -8.33 20.56 -17.56
N ALA A 22 -9.09 20.24 -18.62
CA ALA A 22 -10.30 19.43 -18.50
C ALA A 22 -10.02 18.01 -17.98
N ALA A 23 -8.93 17.39 -18.43
CA ALA A 23 -8.50 16.08 -17.93
C ALA A 23 -8.14 16.12 -16.44
N ILE A 24 -7.42 17.16 -16.00
CA ILE A 24 -7.07 17.37 -14.58
C ILE A 24 -8.34 17.55 -13.74
N ILE A 25 -9.27 18.39 -14.19
CA ILE A 25 -10.55 18.61 -13.49
C ILE A 25 -11.36 17.33 -13.40
N TYR A 26 -11.40 16.53 -14.46
CA TYR A 26 -12.10 15.24 -14.46
C TYR A 26 -11.52 14.29 -13.40
N ILE A 27 -10.19 14.18 -13.33
CA ILE A 27 -9.52 13.37 -12.29
C ILE A 27 -9.85 13.89 -10.90
N LEU A 28 -9.73 15.19 -10.67
CA LEU A 28 -10.00 15.80 -9.36
C LEU A 28 -11.45 15.67 -8.92
N TRP A 29 -12.40 15.69 -9.86
CA TRP A 29 -13.82 15.60 -9.54
C TRP A 29 -14.29 14.16 -9.31
N ASN A 30 -13.58 13.20 -9.88
CA ASN A 30 -13.84 11.78 -9.73
C ASN A 30 -13.00 11.12 -8.63
N GLN A 31 -12.23 11.90 -7.87
CA GLN A 31 -11.62 11.46 -6.63
C GLN A 31 -12.72 11.33 -5.58
N ASP A 32 -13.00 10.08 -5.18
CA ASP A 32 -13.66 9.82 -3.92
C ASP A 32 -12.86 10.50 -2.80
N ASP A 33 -13.55 10.97 -1.74
CA ASP A 33 -12.90 11.58 -0.58
C ASP A 33 -11.82 10.61 -0.05
N PRO A 34 -10.52 10.95 -0.17
CA PRO A 34 -9.45 10.03 0.18
C PRO A 34 -9.40 9.75 1.69
N ASN A 35 -10.09 10.56 2.50
CA ASN A 35 -10.18 10.37 3.95
C ASN A 35 -11.48 9.69 4.39
N ARG A 36 -12.34 9.23 3.47
CA ARG A 36 -13.55 8.51 3.86
C ARG A 36 -13.18 7.17 4.46
N ALA A 37 -13.87 6.79 5.53
CA ALA A 37 -13.75 5.44 6.06
C ALA A 37 -14.20 4.43 5.01
N LEU A 38 -13.35 3.45 4.70
CA LEU A 38 -13.69 2.36 3.78
C LEU A 38 -14.80 1.50 4.38
N THR A 39 -15.78 1.15 3.55
CA THR A 39 -16.79 0.15 3.91
C THR A 39 -16.16 -1.25 4.02
N ILE A 40 -16.80 -2.18 4.73
CA ILE A 40 -16.27 -3.54 4.89
C ILE A 40 -16.05 -4.24 3.54
N ASP A 41 -16.96 -4.06 2.58
CA ASP A 41 -16.84 -4.64 1.25
C ASP A 41 -15.62 -4.08 0.50
N GLU A 42 -15.34 -2.79 0.66
CA GLU A 42 -14.16 -2.14 0.09
C GLU A 42 -12.87 -2.58 0.78
N GLN A 43 -12.87 -2.70 2.11
CA GLN A 43 -11.74 -3.24 2.85
C GLN A 43 -11.38 -4.66 2.39
N ILE A 44 -12.39 -5.51 2.15
CA ILE A 44 -12.16 -6.85 1.60
C ILE A 44 -11.57 -6.75 0.19
N LYS A 45 -12.13 -5.89 -0.67
CA LYS A 45 -11.64 -5.71 -2.05
C LYS A 45 -10.20 -5.20 -2.11
N PHE A 46 -9.86 -4.22 -1.28
CA PHE A 46 -8.54 -3.59 -1.18
C PHE A 46 -7.61 -4.33 -0.20
N SER A 47 -8.04 -5.48 0.33
CA SER A 47 -7.18 -6.34 1.12
C SER A 47 -6.32 -7.24 0.24
N TYR A 48 -5.08 -7.44 0.67
CA TYR A 48 -4.15 -8.43 0.16
C TYR A 48 -3.79 -9.41 1.29
N THR A 49 -4.14 -10.67 1.08
CA THR A 49 -3.73 -11.75 1.98
C THR A 49 -2.43 -12.35 1.50
N THR A 50 -1.41 -12.35 2.36
CA THR A 50 -0.12 -12.95 2.03
C THR A 50 -0.21 -14.47 1.98
N GLU A 51 0.71 -15.08 1.26
CA GLU A 51 1.03 -16.49 1.47
C GLU A 51 1.59 -16.70 2.89
N SER A 52 1.58 -17.95 3.36
CA SER A 52 2.21 -18.31 4.62
C SER A 52 3.72 -18.06 4.55
N ILE A 53 4.23 -17.28 5.49
CA ILE A 53 5.64 -16.92 5.60
C ILE A 53 6.24 -17.71 6.76
N ASN A 54 7.25 -18.51 6.45
CA ASN A 54 8.01 -19.24 7.46
C ASN A 54 9.20 -18.38 7.89
N ILE A 55 9.33 -18.17 9.20
CA ILE A 55 10.41 -17.39 9.79
C ILE A 55 11.00 -18.13 10.98
N ASP A 56 12.28 -17.86 11.21
CA ASP A 56 13.00 -18.29 12.40
C ASP A 56 12.91 -17.18 13.45
N LEU A 57 12.51 -17.55 14.67
CA LEU A 57 12.51 -16.65 15.81
C LEU A 57 13.84 -16.68 16.54
N SER A 58 14.14 -15.62 17.30
CA SER A 58 15.38 -15.51 18.09
C SER A 58 15.57 -16.65 19.10
N ASP A 59 14.47 -17.27 19.55
CA ASP A 59 14.47 -18.38 20.50
C ASP A 59 14.61 -19.77 19.86
N LYS A 60 15.03 -19.81 18.57
CA LYS A 60 15.20 -21.03 17.76
C LYS A 60 13.91 -21.80 17.49
N ARG A 61 12.75 -21.16 17.67
CA ARG A 61 11.46 -21.71 17.26
C ARG A 61 11.11 -21.29 15.85
N TYR A 62 10.28 -22.10 15.22
CA TYR A 62 9.79 -21.82 13.87
C TYR A 62 8.39 -21.23 13.97
N ALA A 63 8.17 -20.12 13.28
CA ALA A 63 6.84 -19.54 13.15
C ALA A 63 6.40 -19.52 11.68
N GLN A 64 5.17 -19.95 11.44
CA GLN A 64 4.46 -19.77 10.18
C GLN A 64 3.38 -18.71 10.39
N LEU A 65 3.56 -17.56 9.74
CA LEU A 65 2.70 -16.39 9.88
C LEU A 65 1.97 -16.10 8.57
N GLN A 66 0.73 -15.65 8.67
CA GLN A 66 -0.04 -15.17 7.52
C GLN A 66 -0.67 -13.82 7.86
N PHE A 67 -0.51 -12.85 6.96
CA PHE A 67 -0.97 -11.48 7.16
C PHE A 67 -2.07 -11.13 6.16
N ASN A 68 -2.98 -10.27 6.59
CA ASN A 68 -3.92 -9.58 5.72
C ASN A 68 -3.68 -8.08 5.81
N MET A 69 -3.25 -7.48 4.71
CA MET A 69 -2.97 -6.05 4.62
C MET A 69 -4.15 -5.36 3.95
N ILE A 70 -4.71 -4.34 4.60
CA ILE A 70 -5.79 -3.51 4.06
C ILE A 70 -5.16 -2.23 3.53
N THR A 71 -5.54 -1.83 2.33
CA THR A 71 -5.07 -0.61 1.68
C THR A 71 -6.22 0.35 1.42
N ASP A 72 -5.88 1.62 1.21
CA ASP A 72 -6.84 2.68 0.87
C ASP A 72 -7.47 2.52 -0.52
N SER A 73 -6.82 1.78 -1.43
CA SER A 73 -7.16 1.74 -2.84
C SER A 73 -6.73 0.43 -3.54
N ALA A 74 -7.29 0.19 -4.72
CA ALA A 74 -6.90 -0.97 -5.53
C ALA A 74 -5.46 -0.88 -6.06
N ASP A 75 -4.98 0.34 -6.34
CA ASP A 75 -3.63 0.58 -6.84
C ASP A 75 -2.60 0.32 -5.74
N ALA A 76 -2.86 0.81 -4.52
CA ALA A 76 -2.07 0.51 -3.32
C ALA A 76 -1.94 -0.99 -3.08
N LYS A 77 -3.04 -1.74 -3.23
CA LYS A 77 -3.02 -3.21 -3.13
C LYS A 77 -2.06 -3.85 -4.13
N GLU A 78 -2.09 -3.42 -5.40
CA GLU A 78 -1.22 -3.96 -6.44
C GLU A 78 0.25 -3.61 -6.18
N GLU A 79 0.51 -2.41 -5.67
CA GLU A 79 1.83 -1.99 -5.23
C GLU A 79 2.35 -2.88 -4.09
N VAL A 80 1.53 -3.11 -3.05
CA VAL A 80 1.87 -3.99 -1.92
C VAL A 80 2.23 -5.40 -2.40
N GLU A 81 1.45 -5.97 -3.33
CA GLU A 81 1.72 -7.30 -3.91
C GLU A 81 3.11 -7.36 -4.58
N LYS A 82 3.48 -6.33 -5.35
CA LYS A 82 4.81 -6.23 -5.99
C LYS A 82 5.93 -6.08 -4.97
N ARG A 83 5.65 -5.46 -3.82
CA ARG A 83 6.63 -5.17 -2.76
C ARG A 83 6.73 -6.27 -1.70
N MET A 84 6.11 -7.44 -1.94
CA MET A 84 6.16 -8.55 -0.99
C MET A 84 7.57 -9.02 -0.62
N PHE A 85 8.57 -8.84 -1.49
CA PHE A 85 9.96 -9.12 -1.15
C PHE A 85 10.52 -8.14 -0.09
N GLN A 86 10.09 -6.87 -0.12
CA GLN A 86 10.46 -5.86 0.86
C GLN A 86 9.75 -6.13 2.19
N PHE A 87 8.45 -6.46 2.14
CA PHE A 87 7.68 -6.88 3.31
C PHE A 87 8.35 -8.07 4.02
N ARG A 88 8.72 -9.12 3.27
CA ARG A 88 9.43 -10.28 3.83
C ARG A 88 10.76 -9.90 4.47
N ASN A 89 11.52 -8.99 3.86
CA ASN A 89 12.79 -8.52 4.41
C ASN A 89 12.61 -7.70 5.71
N ILE A 90 11.60 -6.83 5.76
CA ILE A 90 11.23 -6.09 6.97
C ILE A 90 10.81 -7.05 8.08
N LEU A 91 9.93 -7.99 7.75
CA LEU A 91 9.45 -9.01 8.68
C LEU A 91 10.60 -9.79 9.30
N ILE A 92 11.54 -10.29 8.48
CA ILE A 92 12.71 -11.04 8.96
C ILE A 92 13.56 -10.17 9.91
N LYS A 93 13.81 -8.90 9.56
CA LYS A 93 14.61 -8.01 10.41
C LYS A 93 13.96 -7.76 11.77
N GLN A 94 12.65 -7.54 11.79
CA GLN A 94 11.92 -7.35 13.04
C GLN A 94 11.91 -8.65 13.86
N THR A 95 11.71 -9.81 13.24
CA THR A 95 11.60 -11.08 13.96
C THR A 95 12.93 -11.59 14.51
N VAL A 96 14.06 -11.15 13.96
CA VAL A 96 15.41 -11.43 14.50
C VAL A 96 15.57 -10.88 15.92
N GLU A 97 14.93 -9.76 16.23
CA GLU A 97 15.00 -9.11 17.55
C GLU A 97 13.84 -9.52 18.48
N MET A 98 12.83 -10.22 17.95
CA MET A 98 11.65 -10.65 18.69
C MET A 98 11.74 -12.06 19.24
N ASP A 99 11.18 -12.27 20.43
CA ASP A 99 10.94 -13.60 20.98
C ASP A 99 9.50 -14.07 20.72
N SER A 100 9.23 -15.35 20.97
CA SER A 100 7.89 -15.93 20.82
C SER A 100 6.84 -15.42 21.82
N SER A 101 7.25 -14.73 22.89
CA SER A 101 6.37 -14.10 23.88
C SER A 101 5.85 -12.74 23.40
N MET A 102 6.62 -12.01 22.59
CA MET A 102 6.16 -10.76 21.98
C MET A 102 5.00 -11.01 21.01
N LEU A 103 5.04 -12.12 20.26
CA LEU A 103 3.93 -12.58 19.43
C LEU A 103 2.68 -13.00 20.24
N GLN A 104 2.75 -13.05 21.57
CA GLN A 104 1.62 -13.34 22.45
C GLN A 104 1.11 -12.10 23.19
N ASN A 105 2.02 -11.18 23.55
CA ASN A 105 1.71 -10.06 24.42
C ASN A 105 1.53 -8.72 23.68
N ASP A 106 2.19 -8.53 22.53
CA ASP A 106 2.20 -7.25 21.80
C ASP A 106 2.09 -7.44 20.28
N LEU A 107 0.97 -8.01 19.84
CA LEU A 107 0.67 -8.17 18.41
C LEU A 107 0.40 -6.82 17.73
N THR A 108 -0.31 -5.93 18.41
CA THR A 108 -0.69 -4.63 17.84
C THR A 108 0.51 -3.70 17.64
N GLY A 109 1.49 -3.70 18.55
CA GLY A 109 2.73 -2.95 18.35
C GLY A 109 3.50 -3.44 17.13
N PHE A 110 3.61 -4.76 16.98
CA PHE A 110 4.27 -5.40 15.84
C PHE A 110 3.57 -5.12 14.50
N GLU A 111 2.25 -5.26 14.44
CA GLU A 111 1.45 -4.94 13.25
C GLU A 111 1.61 -3.48 12.82
N ASN A 112 1.59 -2.55 13.78
CA ASN A 112 1.77 -1.14 13.49
C ASN A 112 3.20 -0.82 13.01
N GLN A 113 4.23 -1.44 13.60
CA GLN A 113 5.59 -1.22 13.14
C GLN A 113 5.80 -1.73 11.70
N LEU A 114 5.26 -2.90 11.37
CA LEU A 114 5.25 -3.42 10.00
C LEU A 114 4.55 -2.46 9.03
N LYS A 115 3.38 -1.93 9.44
CA LYS A 115 2.61 -0.98 8.65
C LYS A 115 3.40 0.29 8.40
N ASP A 116 3.96 0.90 9.43
CA ASP A 116 4.70 2.15 9.34
C ASP A 116 5.92 2.00 8.43
N GLU A 117 6.70 0.93 8.60
CA GLU A 117 7.86 0.64 7.74
C GLU A 117 7.46 0.43 6.27
N MET A 118 6.37 -0.30 6.02
CA MET A 118 5.86 -0.51 4.66
C MET A 118 5.34 0.79 4.03
N ASN A 119 4.62 1.61 4.78
CA ASN A 119 4.11 2.90 4.31
C ASN A 119 5.22 3.87 3.93
N THR A 120 6.42 3.76 4.53
CA THR A 120 7.57 4.56 4.06
C THR A 120 8.04 4.22 2.64
N LEU A 121 7.69 3.03 2.15
CA LEU A 121 8.08 2.52 0.83
C LEU A 121 7.01 2.72 -0.23
N MET A 122 5.74 2.87 0.18
CA MET A 122 4.57 3.09 -0.67
C MET A 122 4.67 4.41 -1.46
N GLN A 123 4.11 4.42 -2.67
CA GLN A 123 4.03 5.61 -3.52
C GLN A 123 2.61 5.88 -4.03
N GLU A 124 1.82 4.82 -4.24
CA GLU A 124 0.48 4.84 -4.80
C GLU A 124 -0.55 4.49 -3.71
N GLY A 125 -0.60 5.29 -2.63
CA GLY A 125 -1.54 5.15 -1.52
C GLY A 125 -0.88 4.71 -0.22
N GLU A 126 -1.68 4.18 0.71
CA GLU A 126 -1.20 3.69 2.02
C GLU A 126 -1.87 2.38 2.47
N ILE A 127 -1.13 1.65 3.29
CA ILE A 127 -1.65 0.52 4.08
C ILE A 127 -2.32 1.12 5.32
N THR A 128 -3.62 0.87 5.46
CA THR A 128 -4.43 1.35 6.59
C THR A 128 -4.24 0.45 7.80
N ASP A 129 -4.27 -0.87 7.59
CA ASP A 129 -4.14 -1.88 8.64
C ASP A 129 -3.38 -3.12 8.16
N ILE A 130 -2.66 -3.76 9.08
CA ILE A 130 -2.07 -5.09 8.88
C ILE A 130 -2.57 -6.00 9.99
N TYR A 131 -3.17 -7.12 9.63
CA TYR A 131 -3.69 -8.10 10.58
C TYR A 131 -2.93 -9.43 10.46
N LEU A 132 -2.47 -9.98 11.58
CA LEU A 132 -2.02 -11.36 11.66
C LEU A 132 -3.23 -12.29 11.73
N ILE A 133 -3.55 -12.96 10.63
CA ILE A 133 -4.74 -13.83 10.51
C ILE A 133 -4.46 -15.30 10.81
N SER A 134 -3.19 -15.72 10.75
CA SER A 134 -2.77 -17.08 11.11
C SER A 134 -1.39 -17.08 11.73
N LYS A 135 -1.24 -17.86 12.82
CA LYS A 135 0.01 -18.02 13.55
C LYS A 135 0.15 -19.47 14.00
N ILE A 136 1.21 -20.13 13.56
CA ILE A 136 1.64 -21.45 14.05
C ILE A 136 3.07 -21.29 14.56
N VAL A 137 3.33 -21.70 15.81
CA VAL A 137 4.66 -21.69 16.42
C VAL A 137 5.03 -23.12 16.84
N GLN A 138 6.21 -23.59 16.45
CA GLN A 138 6.72 -24.94 16.70
C GLN A 138 8.02 -24.93 17.51
#